data_AF-A0A975IC08-F1
#
_entry.id   AF-A0A975IC08-F1
#
_cell.length_a   1.000
_cell.length_b   1.000
_cell.length_c   1.000
_cell.angle_alpha   90.00
_cell.angle_beta   90.00
_cell.angle_gamma   90.00
#
_symmetry.space_group_name_H-M   'P 1'
#
loop_
_entity.id
_entity.type
_entity.pdbx_description
1 polymer ?
#
loop_
_entity_poly.entity_id
_entity_poly.type
_entity_poly.pdbx_seq_one_letter_code
_entity_poly.pdbx_strand_id
1 'polypeptide(L)'
;MKKFILGKRKRILFSIPACVLFLLFFQACGLQEYFALDPPVAYHTPDYSTSNYTEKYFRFGTASNSSSGEFIAEGTAVYYKIYSSYSEMNSHISSVNALNTLSNGTASARRVIETYSYKPVGTSAGSSRTPLIANNGAQTVYIRLMSYGTDSNFSSKVIIAGTEQSWKPVRYDNRRTFEFGRGANTYANYENNATPSTGDDDVYGSSSPFDNVWYVNMYAISVGRDASYTPYYSLVTWLGSVAIDAGSKNN
;
A
#
# COMPACT_ATOMS: atom_id res chain seq x y z
N MET A 1 -8.42 -37.58 -86.03
CA MET A 1 -8.78 -38.16 -84.72
C MET A 1 -7.51 -38.69 -84.04
N LYS A 2 -6.96 -37.98 -83.05
CA LYS A 2 -5.79 -38.42 -82.28
C LYS A 2 -5.90 -37.98 -80.81
N LYS A 3 -5.70 -38.99 -79.96
CA LYS A 3 -5.18 -39.02 -78.58
C LYS A 3 -6.12 -38.68 -77.41
N PHE A 4 -6.30 -39.74 -76.63
CA PHE A 4 -6.85 -39.85 -75.28
C PHE A 4 -5.67 -39.94 -74.29
N ILE A 5 -5.94 -39.56 -73.03
CA ILE A 5 -5.24 -39.85 -71.76
C ILE A 5 -3.93 -39.08 -71.44
N LEU A 6 -4.03 -38.21 -70.43
CA LEU A 6 -2.98 -38.10 -69.40
C LEU A 6 -3.63 -37.93 -68.02
N GLY A 7 -3.17 -38.74 -67.08
CA GLY A 7 -3.86 -39.07 -65.84
C GLY A 7 -3.81 -38.01 -64.74
N LYS A 8 -4.89 -37.95 -63.96
CA LYS A 8 -4.97 -37.29 -62.65
C LYS A 8 -4.18 -38.09 -61.62
N ARG A 9 -2.94 -37.71 -61.35
CA ARG A 9 -2.25 -38.03 -60.07
C ARG A 9 -1.38 -36.84 -59.67
N LYS A 10 -1.34 -36.59 -58.36
CA LYS A 10 -0.53 -35.59 -57.61
C LYS A 10 -1.20 -34.25 -57.29
N ARG A 11 -2.17 -34.26 -56.38
CA ARG A 11 -2.50 -33.10 -55.51
C ARG A 11 -2.99 -33.55 -54.13
N ILE A 12 -2.24 -34.40 -53.43
CA ILE A 12 -2.51 -34.75 -52.01
C ILE A 12 -1.20 -34.71 -51.21
N LEU A 13 -0.25 -33.85 -51.58
CA LEU A 13 1.05 -33.77 -50.89
C LEU A 13 1.48 -32.31 -50.67
N PHE A 14 0.54 -31.41 -50.38
CA PHE A 14 0.86 -30.03 -49.97
C PHE A 14 -0.12 -29.43 -48.94
N SER A 15 -1.19 -30.14 -48.54
CA SER A 15 -2.18 -29.65 -47.56
C SER A 15 -1.88 -29.98 -46.10
N ILE A 16 -0.96 -30.91 -45.83
CA ILE A 16 -0.63 -31.38 -44.48
C ILE A 16 0.34 -30.43 -43.73
N PRO A 17 1.37 -29.80 -44.36
CA PRO A 17 2.28 -28.92 -43.61
C PRO A 17 1.63 -27.60 -43.19
N ALA A 18 0.61 -27.13 -43.92
CA ALA A 18 -0.07 -25.87 -43.63
C ALA A 18 -0.97 -25.96 -42.38
N CYS A 19 -1.57 -27.12 -42.11
CA CYS A 19 -2.44 -27.31 -40.94
C CYS A 19 -1.65 -27.46 -39.64
N VAL A 20 -0.45 -28.06 -39.68
CA VAL A 20 0.43 -28.19 -38.50
C VAL A 20 1.06 -26.85 -38.12
N LEU A 21 1.41 -26.02 -39.11
CA LEU A 21 1.93 -24.67 -38.85
C LEU A 21 0.88 -23.76 -38.20
N PHE A 22 -0.40 -23.89 -38.58
CA PHE A 22 -1.51 -23.10 -38.01
C PHE A 22 -1.84 -23.48 -36.55
N LEU A 23 -1.67 -24.75 -36.16
CA LEU A 23 -1.88 -25.21 -34.78
C LEU A 23 -0.79 -24.72 -33.81
N LEU A 24 0.41 -24.38 -34.30
CA LEU A 24 1.49 -23.80 -33.50
C LEU A 24 1.26 -22.31 -33.18
N PHE A 25 0.43 -21.59 -33.97
CA PHE A 25 0.10 -20.18 -33.72
C PHE A 25 -1.07 -19.97 -32.75
N PHE A 26 -1.85 -21.01 -32.42
CA PHE A 26 -2.97 -20.90 -31.47
C PHE A 26 -2.63 -21.25 -30.02
N GLN A 27 -1.41 -21.70 -29.74
CA GLN A 27 -0.94 -21.98 -28.36
C GLN A 27 -0.52 -20.70 -27.61
N ALA A 28 -0.48 -19.54 -28.26
CA ALA A 28 -0.05 -18.28 -27.65
C ALA A 28 -1.19 -17.39 -27.14
N CYS A 29 -2.43 -17.89 -27.10
CA CYS A 29 -3.51 -17.22 -26.38
C CYS A 29 -3.59 -17.77 -24.95
N GLY A 30 -2.49 -17.68 -24.21
CA GLY A 30 -2.52 -17.82 -22.76
C GLY A 30 -3.22 -16.60 -22.21
N LEU A 31 -4.50 -16.72 -21.85
CA LEU A 31 -5.22 -15.67 -21.16
C LEU A 31 -4.40 -15.32 -19.91
N GLN A 32 -3.92 -14.08 -19.80
CA GLN A 32 -3.17 -13.65 -18.62
C GLN A 32 -4.08 -13.82 -17.40
N GLU A 33 -3.70 -14.72 -16.49
CA GLU A 33 -4.46 -14.94 -15.27
C GLU A 33 -4.39 -13.67 -14.42
N TYR A 34 -5.55 -13.14 -14.03
CA TYR A 34 -5.67 -11.93 -13.24
C TYR A 34 -6.25 -12.28 -11.87
N PHE A 35 -5.47 -12.04 -10.82
CA PHE A 35 -5.92 -12.23 -9.44
C PHE A 35 -6.49 -10.92 -8.89
N ALA A 36 -7.76 -10.95 -8.48
CA ALA A 36 -8.41 -9.84 -7.82
C ALA A 36 -8.28 -9.98 -6.29
N LEU A 37 -7.92 -8.88 -5.62
CA LEU A 37 -7.87 -8.79 -4.16
C LEU A 37 -8.93 -7.80 -3.68
N ASP A 38 -9.70 -8.22 -2.68
CA ASP A 38 -10.63 -7.34 -2.00
C ASP A 38 -9.86 -6.30 -1.18
N PRO A 39 -10.27 -5.02 -1.22
CA PRO A 39 -9.62 -3.96 -0.48
C PRO A 39 -9.95 -4.01 1.01
N PRO A 40 -9.08 -3.44 1.87
CA PRO A 40 -9.45 -3.11 3.24
C PRO A 40 -10.66 -2.18 3.30
N VAL A 41 -11.26 -2.02 4.49
CA VAL A 41 -12.40 -1.13 4.70
C VAL A 41 -12.11 -0.18 5.86
N ALA A 42 -12.14 1.12 5.61
CA ALA A 42 -11.96 2.13 6.66
C ALA A 42 -13.15 2.14 7.63
N TYR A 43 -12.87 2.20 8.94
CA TYR A 43 -13.86 2.29 10.01
C TYR A 43 -13.77 3.60 10.80
N HIS A 44 -12.57 4.14 10.95
CA HIS A 44 -12.33 5.46 11.53
C HIS A 44 -11.18 6.14 10.79
N THR A 45 -11.44 7.33 10.28
CA THR A 45 -10.50 8.11 9.47
C THR A 45 -10.27 9.46 10.15
N PRO A 46 -9.12 9.67 10.82
CA PRO A 46 -8.85 10.94 11.46
C PRO A 46 -8.70 12.03 10.40
N ASP A 47 -9.15 13.22 10.76
CA ASP A 47 -8.90 14.43 9.97
C ASP A 47 -7.70 15.18 10.56
N TYR A 48 -6.87 15.78 9.70
CA TYR A 48 -5.68 16.50 10.13
C TYR A 48 -5.99 17.64 11.11
N SER A 49 -7.19 18.23 11.01
CA SER A 49 -7.62 19.38 11.81
C SER A 49 -8.17 19.00 13.19
N THR A 50 -8.35 17.70 13.47
CA THR A 50 -8.89 17.27 14.77
C THR A 50 -7.92 17.64 15.89
N SER A 51 -8.41 18.34 16.91
CA SER A 51 -7.66 18.62 18.14
C SER A 51 -7.96 17.61 19.25
N ASN A 52 -9.01 16.80 19.10
CA ASN A 52 -9.41 15.82 20.10
C ASN A 52 -8.54 14.55 19.99
N TYR A 53 -7.75 14.29 21.03
CA TYR A 53 -6.87 13.12 21.10
C TYR A 53 -7.62 11.79 21.01
N THR A 54 -8.89 11.72 21.43
CA THR A 54 -9.69 10.49 21.28
C THR A 54 -9.85 10.10 19.83
N GLU A 55 -9.88 11.07 18.90
CA GLU A 55 -10.12 10.85 17.48
C GLU A 55 -8.83 10.68 16.65
N LYS A 56 -7.65 10.95 17.22
CA LYS A 56 -6.35 10.87 16.52
C LYS A 56 -5.81 9.44 16.38
N TYR A 57 -6.57 8.58 15.74
CA TYR A 57 -6.17 7.21 15.41
C TYR A 57 -6.76 6.79 14.07
N PHE A 58 -6.23 5.74 13.48
CA PHE A 58 -6.71 5.14 12.24
C PHE A 58 -7.33 3.78 12.57
N ARG A 59 -8.50 3.47 12.03
CA ARG A 59 -9.11 2.14 12.20
C ARG A 59 -9.67 1.62 10.89
N PHE A 60 -9.41 0.36 10.59
CA PHE A 60 -9.90 -0.31 9.39
C PHE A 60 -10.02 -1.83 9.60
N GLY A 61 -10.71 -2.50 8.70
CA GLY A 61 -10.78 -3.96 8.60
C GLY A 61 -9.97 -4.45 7.41
N THR A 62 -9.19 -5.52 7.59
CA THR A 62 -8.55 -6.23 6.47
C THR A 62 -9.57 -7.10 5.74
N ALA A 63 -9.36 -7.33 4.44
CA ALA A 63 -10.15 -8.28 3.67
C ALA A 63 -9.69 -9.73 3.92
N SER A 64 -10.61 -10.68 3.78
CA SER A 64 -10.33 -12.13 3.85
C SER A 64 -9.96 -12.66 2.47
N ASN A 65 -8.83 -12.22 1.93
CA ASN A 65 -8.34 -12.70 0.65
C ASN A 65 -7.78 -14.13 0.78
N SER A 66 -8.10 -15.00 -0.17
CA SER A 66 -7.64 -16.40 -0.15
C SER A 66 -6.54 -16.62 -1.18
N SER A 67 -5.54 -17.41 -0.81
CA SER A 67 -4.58 -17.99 -1.76
C SER A 67 -5.29 -19.04 -2.62
N SER A 68 -4.95 -19.13 -3.90
CA SER A 68 -5.55 -20.08 -4.83
C SER A 68 -4.55 -20.47 -5.91
N GLY A 69 -4.35 -21.78 -6.11
CA GLY A 69 -3.36 -22.28 -7.07
C GLY A 69 -1.97 -21.73 -6.77
N GLU A 70 -1.38 -21.04 -7.74
CA GLU A 70 -0.06 -20.40 -7.66
C GLU A 70 -0.09 -19.00 -7.03
N PHE A 71 -1.27 -18.46 -6.75
CA PHE A 71 -1.44 -17.15 -6.13
C PHE A 71 -1.42 -17.21 -4.61
N ILE A 72 -0.66 -16.30 -4.00
CA ILE A 72 -0.51 -16.15 -2.56
C ILE A 72 -1.05 -14.78 -2.16
N ALA A 73 -2.12 -14.76 -1.37
CA ALA A 73 -2.58 -13.56 -0.68
C ALA A 73 -1.70 -13.31 0.56
N GLU A 74 -0.93 -12.23 0.55
CA GLU A 74 0.09 -11.95 1.58
C GLU A 74 -0.49 -11.22 2.80
N GLY A 75 -1.47 -10.35 2.58
CA GLY A 75 -2.16 -9.62 3.65
C GLY A 75 -2.45 -8.16 3.30
N THR A 76 -2.37 -7.27 4.28
CA THR A 76 -2.63 -5.83 4.11
C THR A 76 -1.42 -4.99 4.49
N ALA A 77 -0.90 -4.25 3.51
CA ALA A 77 0.15 -3.26 3.72
C ALA A 77 -0.48 -1.90 4.06
N VAL A 78 0.20 -1.16 4.94
CA VAL A 78 -0.18 0.20 5.32
C VAL A 78 0.93 1.13 4.87
N TYR A 79 0.57 2.13 4.09
CA TYR A 79 1.49 3.09 3.50
C TYR A 79 1.24 4.48 4.07
N TYR A 80 2.29 5.27 4.20
CA TYR A 80 2.21 6.66 4.62
C TYR A 80 3.08 7.57 3.75
N LYS A 81 2.76 8.86 3.77
CA LYS A 81 3.61 9.94 3.26
C LYS A 81 3.47 11.14 4.18
N ILE A 82 4.57 11.82 4.42
CA ILE A 82 4.65 13.03 5.22
C ILE A 82 4.65 14.23 4.27
N TYR A 83 3.84 15.24 4.54
CA TYR A 83 3.72 16.45 3.74
C TYR A 83 4.05 17.67 4.57
N SER A 84 4.77 18.63 4.00
CA SER A 84 4.95 19.95 4.63
C SER A 84 3.78 20.91 4.37
N SER A 85 2.87 20.56 3.44
CA SER A 85 1.71 21.36 3.06
C SER A 85 0.43 20.52 3.00
N TYR A 86 -0.61 21.00 3.69
CA TYR A 86 -1.96 20.43 3.60
C TYR A 86 -2.51 20.46 2.17
N SER A 87 -2.29 21.54 1.44
CA SER A 87 -2.79 21.70 0.07
C SER A 87 -2.20 20.63 -0.88
N GLU A 88 -0.89 20.38 -0.76
CA GLU A 88 -0.21 19.34 -1.54
C GLU A 88 -0.71 17.94 -1.16
N MET A 89 -0.86 17.67 0.14
CA MET A 89 -1.44 16.42 0.64
C MET A 89 -2.83 16.18 0.02
N ASN A 90 -3.72 17.18 0.10
CA ASN A 90 -5.09 17.06 -0.38
C ASN A 90 -5.17 16.91 -1.91
N SER A 91 -4.29 17.57 -2.65
CA SER A 91 -4.14 17.41 -4.10
C SER A 91 -3.73 15.98 -4.48
N HIS A 92 -2.77 15.39 -3.75
CA HIS A 92 -2.35 14.00 -3.97
C HIS A 92 -3.46 13.00 -3.57
N ILE A 93 -4.17 13.24 -2.47
CA ILE A 93 -5.32 12.42 -2.07
C ILE A 93 -6.37 12.40 -3.19
N SER A 94 -6.74 13.59 -3.70
CA SER A 94 -7.71 13.71 -4.80
C SER A 94 -7.26 12.97 -6.05
N SER A 95 -5.97 13.07 -6.39
CA SER A 95 -5.38 12.39 -7.57
C SER A 95 -5.35 10.87 -7.44
N VAL A 96 -5.12 10.34 -6.23
CA VAL A 96 -5.20 8.90 -5.97
C VAL A 96 -6.65 8.42 -6.03
N ASN A 97 -7.57 9.10 -5.35
CA ASN A 97 -8.98 8.73 -5.31
C ASN A 97 -9.63 8.73 -6.69
N ALA A 98 -9.25 9.66 -7.58
CA ALA A 98 -9.74 9.72 -8.96
C ALA A 98 -9.41 8.47 -9.79
N LEU A 99 -8.36 7.72 -9.43
CA LEU A 99 -7.94 6.49 -10.13
C LEU A 99 -8.44 5.22 -9.45
N ASN A 100 -9.02 5.33 -8.26
CA ASN A 100 -9.39 4.21 -7.40
C ASN A 100 -10.75 3.60 -7.80
N THR A 101 -10.84 3.13 -9.05
CA THR A 101 -12.03 2.48 -9.62
C THR A 101 -11.82 0.98 -9.72
N LEU A 102 -12.89 0.17 -9.66
CA LEU A 102 -12.82 -1.31 -9.73
C LEU A 102 -12.00 -1.84 -10.91
N SER A 103 -12.02 -1.16 -12.06
CA SER A 103 -11.23 -1.50 -13.25
C SER A 103 -9.74 -1.16 -13.16
N ASN A 104 -9.30 -0.41 -12.14
CA ASN A 104 -7.97 0.21 -12.04
C ASN A 104 -7.31 0.02 -10.66
N GLY A 105 -7.71 -0.98 -9.86
CA GLY A 105 -7.17 -1.20 -8.51
C GLY A 105 -5.64 -1.21 -8.43
N THR A 106 -5.00 -2.03 -9.26
CA THR A 106 -3.53 -2.08 -9.38
C THR A 106 -2.94 -0.73 -9.79
N ALA A 107 -3.57 0.02 -10.70
CA ALA A 107 -3.08 1.32 -11.15
C ALA A 107 -3.12 2.38 -10.02
N SER A 108 -4.17 2.36 -9.20
CA SER A 108 -4.28 3.24 -8.03
C SER A 108 -3.22 2.92 -6.96
N ALA A 109 -2.98 1.63 -6.69
CA ALA A 109 -1.93 1.19 -5.78
C ALA A 109 -0.54 1.59 -6.28
N ARG A 110 -0.26 1.40 -7.57
CA ARG A 110 1.00 1.86 -8.19
C ARG A 110 1.14 3.37 -8.17
N ARG A 111 0.05 4.14 -8.25
CA ARG A 111 0.10 5.60 -8.08
C ARG A 111 0.58 5.97 -6.66
N VAL A 112 0.07 5.30 -5.64
CA VAL A 112 0.51 5.49 -4.24
C VAL A 112 1.98 5.08 -4.06
N ILE A 113 2.35 3.88 -4.53
CA ILE A 113 3.65 3.25 -4.26
C ILE A 113 4.76 3.81 -5.14
N GLU A 114 4.54 3.88 -6.45
CA GLU A 114 5.58 4.19 -7.45
C GLU A 114 5.61 5.68 -7.82
N THR A 115 4.45 6.32 -7.99
CA THR A 115 4.41 7.73 -8.44
C THR A 115 4.58 8.71 -7.29
N TYR A 116 3.82 8.54 -6.20
CA TYR A 116 3.90 9.41 -5.03
C TYR A 116 4.88 8.90 -3.97
N SER A 117 5.50 7.74 -4.20
CA SER A 117 6.57 7.18 -3.35
C SER A 117 6.16 7.13 -1.89
N TYR A 118 4.92 6.72 -1.60
CA TYR A 118 4.50 6.42 -0.25
C TYR A 118 5.33 5.25 0.27
N LYS A 119 5.67 5.28 1.55
CA LYS A 119 6.49 4.25 2.18
C LYS A 119 5.65 3.36 3.10
N PRO A 120 5.96 2.06 3.20
CA PRO A 120 5.28 1.21 4.16
C PRO A 120 5.55 1.68 5.59
N VAL A 121 4.54 1.61 6.45
CA VAL A 121 4.72 1.80 7.90
C VAL A 121 5.60 0.67 8.43
N GLY A 122 6.67 1.05 9.13
CA GLY A 122 7.61 0.11 9.73
C GLY A 122 7.17 -0.36 11.12
N THR A 123 7.97 -1.25 11.71
CA THR A 123 7.76 -1.72 13.09
C THR A 123 9.01 -1.48 13.95
N SER A 124 8.80 -1.08 15.20
CA SER A 124 9.92 -0.92 16.16
C SER A 124 10.58 -2.25 16.56
N ALA A 125 10.10 -3.39 16.06
CA ALA A 125 10.73 -4.70 16.27
C ALA A 125 12.02 -4.88 15.43
N GLY A 126 12.35 -3.95 14.55
CA GLY A 126 13.56 -3.96 13.72
C GLY A 126 13.50 -4.87 12.49
N SER A 127 12.54 -5.79 12.43
CA SER A 127 12.20 -6.54 11.22
C SER A 127 11.07 -5.84 10.46
N SER A 128 11.33 -5.46 9.20
CA SER A 128 10.32 -4.93 8.29
C SER A 128 9.26 -6.01 8.06
N ARG A 129 8.02 -5.76 8.47
CA ARG A 129 6.89 -6.63 8.13
C ARG A 129 6.12 -5.97 6.98
N THR A 130 6.30 -6.49 5.77
CA THR A 130 5.52 -6.07 4.60
C THR A 130 4.89 -7.31 3.98
N PRO A 131 3.56 -7.40 3.89
CA PRO A 131 2.58 -6.44 4.40
C PRO A 131 2.57 -6.35 5.94
N LEU A 132 2.26 -5.17 6.50
CA LEU A 132 2.25 -4.92 7.95
C LEU A 132 1.36 -5.91 8.71
N ILE A 133 0.23 -6.27 8.10
CA ILE A 133 -0.73 -7.24 8.61
C ILE A 133 -0.69 -8.45 7.69
N ALA A 134 -0.26 -9.61 8.20
CA ALA A 134 -0.26 -10.84 7.39
C ALA A 134 -1.69 -11.33 7.15
N ASN A 135 -1.90 -12.04 6.05
CA ASN A 135 -3.17 -12.65 5.74
C ASN A 135 -3.53 -13.73 6.76
N ASN A 136 -4.44 -13.40 7.69
CA ASN A 136 -4.97 -14.31 8.69
C ASN A 136 -6.48 -14.06 8.87
N GLY A 137 -7.18 -14.02 7.73
CA GLY A 137 -8.59 -13.65 7.65
C GLY A 137 -8.84 -12.15 7.89
N ALA A 138 -10.12 -11.80 8.00
CA ALA A 138 -10.54 -10.43 8.30
C ALA A 138 -10.19 -10.07 9.75
N GLN A 139 -9.39 -9.04 9.91
CA GLN A 139 -8.94 -8.53 11.19
C GLN A 139 -9.26 -7.04 11.30
N THR A 140 -9.70 -6.59 12.48
CA THR A 140 -9.76 -5.15 12.77
C THR A 140 -8.37 -4.68 13.17
N VAL A 141 -7.96 -3.55 12.60
CA VAL A 141 -6.67 -2.91 12.86
C VAL A 141 -6.93 -1.50 13.38
N TYR A 142 -6.21 -1.14 14.44
CA TYR A 142 -6.14 0.19 15.01
C TYR A 142 -4.68 0.63 15.01
N ILE A 143 -4.41 1.84 14.53
CA ILE A 143 -3.07 2.42 14.53
C ILE A 143 -3.14 3.82 15.11
N ARG A 144 -2.27 4.11 16.07
CA ARG A 144 -1.98 5.46 16.54
C ARG A 144 -0.50 5.70 16.36
N LEU A 145 -0.15 6.62 15.45
CA LEU A 145 1.24 6.82 15.01
C LEU A 145 2.15 7.34 16.12
N MET A 146 1.65 8.29 16.91
CA MET A 146 2.40 8.97 17.96
C MET A 146 1.59 9.09 19.24
N SER A 147 2.25 9.50 20.31
CA SER A 147 1.64 9.71 21.62
C SER A 147 1.10 11.14 21.74
N TYR A 148 -0.18 11.30 22.07
CA TYR A 148 -0.81 12.62 22.20
C TYR A 148 -0.98 12.98 23.69
N GLY A 149 -0.46 14.14 24.10
CA GLY A 149 -0.39 14.51 25.51
C GLY A 149 0.43 13.55 26.39
N THR A 150 0.09 13.48 27.68
CA THR A 150 0.78 12.67 28.71
C THR A 150 0.00 11.43 29.17
N ASP A 151 -1.26 11.28 28.73
CA ASP A 151 -2.08 10.12 29.07
C ASP A 151 -1.66 8.91 28.23
N SER A 152 -1.33 7.81 28.92
CA SER A 152 -1.00 6.52 28.32
C SER A 152 -2.08 5.94 27.40
N ASN A 153 -3.35 6.34 27.56
CA ASN A 153 -4.44 5.96 26.67
C ASN A 153 -4.23 6.47 25.24
N PHE A 154 -3.52 7.59 25.08
CA PHE A 154 -3.23 8.22 23.79
C PHE A 154 -1.79 7.97 23.33
N SER A 155 -1.10 6.98 23.90
CA SER A 155 0.24 6.57 23.46
C SER A 155 0.22 5.95 22.07
N SER A 156 1.33 6.10 21.34
CA SER A 156 1.57 5.37 20.09
C SER A 156 1.35 3.87 20.31
N LYS A 157 0.58 3.20 19.42
CA LYS A 157 0.28 1.77 19.51
C LYS A 157 -0.35 1.22 18.24
N VAL A 158 -0.27 -0.09 18.09
CA VAL A 158 -1.06 -0.86 17.11
C VAL A 158 -1.86 -1.92 17.85
N ILE A 159 -3.13 -2.09 17.51
CA ILE A 159 -3.98 -3.18 17.99
C ILE A 159 -4.49 -3.95 16.77
N ILE A 160 -4.25 -5.25 16.74
CA ILE A 160 -4.69 -6.15 15.66
C ILE A 160 -5.60 -7.21 16.27
N ALA A 161 -6.80 -7.36 15.72
CA ALA A 161 -7.81 -8.30 16.22
C ALA A 161 -8.04 -8.19 17.75
N GLY A 162 -8.05 -6.95 18.26
CA GLY A 162 -8.25 -6.66 19.69
C GLY A 162 -7.01 -6.83 20.58
N THR A 163 -5.87 -7.24 20.02
CA THR A 163 -4.62 -7.44 20.77
C THR A 163 -3.62 -6.32 20.51
N GLU A 164 -3.24 -5.56 21.55
CA GLU A 164 -2.17 -4.56 21.45
C GLU A 164 -0.83 -5.26 21.14
N GLN A 165 -0.12 -4.73 20.15
CA GLN A 165 1.16 -5.26 19.70
C GLN A 165 2.30 -4.77 20.61
N SER A 166 3.30 -5.62 20.84
CA SER A 166 4.50 -5.26 21.62
C SER A 166 5.41 -4.24 20.92
N TRP A 167 5.22 -4.04 19.62
CA TRP A 167 5.92 -3.06 18.79
C TRP A 167 5.03 -1.85 18.49
N LYS A 168 5.67 -0.75 18.11
CA LYS A 168 5.03 0.53 17.78
C LYS A 168 5.17 0.84 16.29
N PRO A 169 4.24 1.61 15.69
CA PRO A 169 4.38 2.05 14.31
C PRO A 169 5.56 3.03 14.21
N VAL A 170 6.43 2.80 13.23
CA VAL A 170 7.59 3.65 12.96
C VAL A 170 7.66 3.98 11.47
N ARG A 171 8.54 4.90 11.10
CA ARG A 171 8.84 5.22 9.70
C ARG A 171 9.48 4.01 9.01
N TYR A 172 9.51 4.05 7.69
CA TYR A 172 9.90 2.93 6.82
C TYR A 172 11.30 2.38 7.06
N ASP A 173 12.20 3.19 7.62
CA ASP A 173 13.57 2.79 7.95
C ASP A 173 13.66 1.96 9.24
N ASN A 174 12.52 1.65 9.87
CA ASN A 174 12.37 0.96 11.16
C ASN A 174 13.15 1.61 12.32
N ARG A 175 13.68 2.82 12.11
CA ARG A 175 14.50 3.53 13.06
C ARG A 175 13.77 4.76 13.54
N ARG A 176 13.34 5.63 12.61
CA ARG A 176 12.72 6.90 12.97
C ARG A 176 11.26 6.71 13.35
N THR A 177 10.79 7.44 14.34
CA THR A 177 9.41 7.39 14.84
C THR A 177 8.56 8.49 14.20
N PHE A 178 7.26 8.50 14.52
CA PHE A 178 6.36 9.62 14.24
C PHE A 178 6.30 10.66 15.37
N GLU A 179 7.16 10.53 16.39
CA GLU A 179 7.22 11.43 17.56
C GLU A 179 8.08 12.68 17.25
N PHE A 180 7.78 13.38 16.15
CA PHE A 180 8.65 14.39 15.55
C PHE A 180 9.16 15.44 16.56
N GLY A 181 10.48 15.65 16.58
CA GLY A 181 11.14 16.69 17.37
C GLY A 181 11.18 16.45 18.88
N ARG A 182 10.63 15.33 19.39
CA ARG A 182 10.54 15.09 20.84
C ARG A 182 11.89 14.70 21.45
N GLY A 183 12.45 15.62 22.23
CA GLY A 183 13.79 15.51 22.84
C GLY A 183 13.94 14.62 24.10
N ALA A 184 15.22 14.43 24.46
CA ALA A 184 15.80 13.42 25.36
C ALA A 184 15.25 13.31 26.79
N ASN A 185 14.55 14.32 27.32
CA ASN A 185 14.15 14.31 28.73
C ASN A 185 12.77 13.70 29.01
N THR A 186 12.02 13.31 27.97
CA THR A 186 10.64 12.81 28.12
C THR A 186 10.44 11.39 27.59
N TYR A 187 11.29 10.90 26.66
CA TYR A 187 11.11 9.61 25.99
C TYR A 187 12.45 8.92 25.70
N ALA A 188 12.47 7.57 25.78
CA ALA A 188 13.61 6.76 25.35
C ALA A 188 13.81 6.87 23.82
N ASN A 189 15.07 6.81 23.36
CA ASN A 189 15.46 6.84 21.94
C ASN A 189 15.13 8.13 21.18
N TYR A 190 15.31 9.31 21.79
CA TYR A 190 15.03 10.62 21.17
C TYR A 190 15.74 10.87 19.82
N GLU A 191 16.88 10.22 19.58
CA GLU A 191 17.59 10.24 18.29
C GLU A 191 16.74 9.70 17.13
N ASN A 192 15.79 8.81 17.45
CA ASN A 192 14.83 8.26 16.51
C ASN A 192 13.61 9.18 16.30
N ASN A 193 13.43 10.20 17.14
CA ASN A 193 12.34 11.17 17.05
C ASN A 193 12.69 12.35 16.12
N ALA A 194 13.62 12.15 15.18
CA ALA A 194 14.08 13.20 14.28
C ALA A 194 12.92 13.84 13.51
N THR A 195 12.87 15.18 13.52
CA THR A 195 11.93 15.96 12.71
C THR A 195 12.14 15.62 11.23
N PRO A 196 11.05 15.39 10.45
CA PRO A 196 11.17 15.18 9.01
C PRO A 196 11.87 16.35 8.34
N SER A 197 12.57 16.08 7.25
CA SER A 197 13.28 17.11 6.48
C SER A 197 12.91 17.03 5.01
N THR A 198 12.87 18.18 4.33
CA THR A 198 12.70 18.23 2.88
C THR A 198 13.81 17.42 2.20
N GLY A 199 13.43 16.46 1.36
CA GLY A 199 14.36 15.53 0.72
C GLY A 199 14.43 14.13 1.35
N ASP A 200 13.85 13.92 2.54
CA ASP A 200 13.63 12.57 3.07
C ASP A 200 12.72 11.76 2.10
N ASP A 201 13.01 10.46 1.92
CA ASP A 201 12.30 9.63 0.92
C ASP A 201 10.78 9.51 1.17
N ASP A 202 10.34 9.64 2.42
CA ASP A 202 8.95 9.58 2.86
C ASP A 202 8.32 10.96 3.04
N VAL A 203 9.04 12.04 2.73
CA VAL A 203 8.54 13.41 2.78
C VAL A 203 8.22 13.91 1.36
N TYR A 204 7.17 14.70 1.25
CA TYR A 204 6.83 15.50 0.08
C TYR A 204 6.65 16.96 0.50
N GLY A 205 7.19 17.86 -0.32
CA GLY A 205 7.09 19.29 -0.10
C GLY A 205 8.37 20.00 -0.52
N SER A 206 8.23 21.20 -1.06
CA SER A 206 9.34 22.01 -1.58
C SER A 206 9.94 22.96 -0.56
N SER A 207 9.28 23.16 0.59
CA SER A 207 9.72 24.04 1.66
C SER A 207 9.51 23.41 3.03
N SER A 208 10.11 24.03 4.05
CA SER A 208 9.79 23.73 5.44
C SER A 208 8.28 23.92 5.71
N PRO A 209 7.70 23.11 6.61
CA PRO A 209 6.30 23.24 6.97
C PRO A 209 6.03 24.60 7.63
N PHE A 210 4.82 25.09 7.43
CA PHE A 210 4.33 26.23 8.19
C PHE A 210 4.11 25.82 9.66
N ASP A 211 4.51 26.66 10.61
CA ASP A 211 4.39 26.44 12.06
C ASP A 211 4.93 25.10 12.58
N ASN A 212 5.95 24.51 11.91
CA ASN A 212 6.49 23.19 12.24
C ASN A 212 5.48 22.03 12.13
N VAL A 213 4.34 22.24 11.48
CA VAL A 213 3.26 21.24 11.35
C VAL A 213 3.46 20.38 10.10
N TRP A 214 3.68 19.09 10.33
CA TRP A 214 3.75 18.07 9.28
C TRP A 214 2.43 17.31 9.20
N TYR A 215 2.02 16.95 7.98
CA TYR A 215 0.80 16.18 7.75
C TYR A 215 1.15 14.77 7.35
N VAL A 216 0.66 13.77 8.08
CA VAL A 216 0.88 12.35 7.75
C VAL A 216 -0.40 11.78 7.16
N ASN A 217 -0.36 11.42 5.88
CA ASN A 217 -1.47 10.78 5.17
C ASN A 217 -1.24 9.27 5.06
N MET A 218 -2.31 8.47 5.18
CA MET A 218 -2.20 7.01 5.16
C MET A 218 -3.18 6.32 4.22
N TYR A 219 -2.73 5.21 3.65
CA TYR A 219 -3.52 4.25 2.86
C TYR A 219 -3.31 2.83 3.34
N ALA A 220 -4.33 1.98 3.24
CA ALA A 220 -4.22 0.53 3.34
C ALA A 220 -4.49 -0.14 1.99
N ILE A 221 -3.73 -1.19 1.69
CA ILE A 221 -3.78 -1.91 0.41
C ILE A 221 -3.62 -3.41 0.69
N SER A 222 -4.53 -4.25 0.18
CA SER A 222 -4.32 -5.71 0.19
C SER A 222 -3.26 -6.07 -0.86
N VAL A 223 -2.32 -6.94 -0.49
CA VAL A 223 -1.18 -7.34 -1.31
C VAL A 223 -1.18 -8.85 -1.48
N GLY A 224 -0.85 -9.29 -2.68
CA GLY A 224 -0.64 -10.69 -3.02
C GLY A 224 0.40 -10.81 -4.14
N ARG A 225 0.78 -12.04 -4.47
CA ARG A 225 1.72 -12.33 -5.55
C ARG A 225 1.45 -13.67 -6.22
N ASP A 226 1.86 -13.80 -7.48
CA ASP A 226 1.87 -15.10 -8.19
C ASP A 226 3.19 -15.86 -7.98
N ALA A 227 3.32 -17.04 -8.59
CA ALA A 227 4.52 -17.87 -8.55
C ALA A 227 5.75 -17.21 -9.19
N SER A 228 5.58 -16.20 -10.04
CA SER A 228 6.66 -15.40 -10.62
C SER A 228 7.03 -14.21 -9.73
N TYR A 229 6.46 -14.10 -8.53
CA TYR A 229 6.61 -12.96 -7.61
C TYR A 229 6.08 -11.64 -8.17
N THR A 230 5.21 -11.67 -9.18
CA THR A 230 4.53 -10.46 -9.66
C THR A 230 3.58 -9.97 -8.57
N PRO A 231 3.66 -8.71 -8.11
CA PRO A 231 2.75 -8.21 -7.09
C PRO A 231 1.38 -7.86 -7.67
N TYR A 232 0.34 -8.20 -6.92
CA TYR A 232 -1.05 -7.84 -7.16
C TYR A 232 -1.55 -7.01 -5.99
N TYR A 233 -2.37 -6.01 -6.29
CA TYR A 233 -2.89 -5.06 -5.32
C TYR A 233 -4.40 -4.91 -5.47
N SER A 234 -5.08 -4.75 -4.34
CA SER A 234 -6.47 -4.29 -4.33
C SER A 234 -6.59 -2.82 -4.73
N LEU A 235 -7.82 -2.31 -4.77
CA LEU A 235 -8.08 -0.89 -4.60
C LEU A 235 -7.41 -0.35 -3.34
N VAL A 236 -7.04 0.93 -3.35
CA VAL A 236 -6.48 1.59 -2.17
C VAL A 236 -7.60 2.05 -1.24
N THR A 237 -7.36 1.95 0.06
CA THR A 237 -8.29 2.45 1.09
C THR A 237 -7.66 3.64 1.77
N TRP A 238 -8.23 4.83 1.59
CA TRP A 238 -7.78 6.01 2.32
C TRP A 238 -8.12 5.85 3.80
N LEU A 239 -7.10 5.97 4.66
CA LEU A 239 -7.28 5.83 6.10
C LEU A 239 -7.48 7.16 6.81
N GLY A 240 -7.25 8.30 6.16
CA GLY A 240 -7.28 9.62 6.78
C GLY A 240 -5.89 10.24 6.90
N SER A 241 -5.81 11.32 7.68
CA SER A 241 -4.57 12.06 7.91
C SER A 241 -4.51 12.65 9.33
N VAL A 242 -3.31 12.91 9.82
CA VAL A 242 -3.08 13.61 11.09
C VAL A 242 -2.05 14.73 10.92
N ALA A 243 -2.21 15.81 11.67
CA ALA A 243 -1.20 16.86 11.81
C ALA A 243 -0.30 16.60 13.04
N ILE A 244 1.00 16.79 12.86
CA ILE A 244 2.04 16.65 13.88
C ILE A 244 2.92 17.91 13.87
N ASP A 245 2.75 18.75 14.88
CA ASP A 245 3.63 19.86 15.22
C ASP A 245 4.93 19.33 15.87
N ALA A 246 6.03 19.44 15.13
CA ALA A 246 7.36 19.04 15.58
C ALA A 246 7.98 20.01 16.61
N GLY A 247 7.39 21.20 16.79
CA GLY A 247 7.75 22.15 17.85
C GLY A 247 7.03 21.88 19.17
N SER A 248 5.97 21.07 19.18
CA SER A 248 5.18 20.76 20.36
C SER A 248 5.42 19.36 20.92
N LYS A 249 5.56 19.29 22.25
CA LYS A 249 5.57 18.03 22.99
C LYS A 249 4.18 17.42 23.14
N ASN A 250 3.11 18.20 23.03
CA ASN A 250 1.72 17.74 23.19
C ASN A 250 0.98 18.05 21.90
N ASN A 251 1.05 17.11 20.97
CA ASN A 251 0.25 17.09 19.75
C ASN A 251 -1.15 16.63 20.04
#